data_AF-A0A5J6FDJ8-F1
#
_entry.id   AF-A0A5J6FDJ8-F1
#
_cell.length_a   1.000
_cell.length_b   1.000
_cell.length_c   1.000
_cell.angle_alpha   90.00
_cell.angle_beta   90.00
_cell.angle_gamma   90.00
#
_symmetry.space_group_name_H-M   'P 1'
#
loop_
_entity.id
_entity.type
_entity.pdbx_description
1 polymer ?
#
loop_
_entity_poly.entity_id
_entity_poly.type
_entity_poly.pdbx_seq_one_letter_code
_entity_poly.pdbx_strand_id
1 'polypeptide(L)'
;MAHTDPMGGAKPLSVGQEGLWLLHELAPGSATYNLAGGVRMEPAPDPEVLARAARALTGRHPMLRSVYVVADGSPRRVEKAPG
;
A
#
# COMPACT_ATOMS: atom_id res chain seq x y z
N MET A 1 -7.64 -29.38 0.27
CA MET A 1 -7.76 -27.96 0.65
C MET A 1 -6.60 -27.65 1.58
N ALA A 2 -5.57 -26.97 1.08
CA ALA A 2 -4.46 -26.55 1.92
C ALA A 2 -4.95 -25.37 2.78
N HIS A 3 -4.98 -25.58 4.10
CA HIS A 3 -5.17 -24.52 5.07
C HIS A 3 -3.85 -23.76 5.18
N THR A 4 -3.65 -22.81 4.27
CA THR A 4 -2.63 -21.78 4.45
C THR A 4 -3.11 -20.90 5.59
N ASP A 5 -2.40 -20.91 6.71
CA ASP A 5 -2.66 -20.04 7.85
C ASP A 5 -2.82 -18.58 7.38
N PRO A 6 -4.01 -17.96 7.50
CA PRO A 6 -4.25 -16.61 7.01
C PRO A 6 -3.71 -15.52 7.95
N MET A 7 -3.17 -15.88 9.13
CA MET A 7 -2.94 -14.94 10.24
C MET A 7 -1.46 -14.62 10.53
N GLY A 8 -0.50 -15.16 9.76
CA GLY A 8 0.92 -14.78 9.87
C GLY A 8 1.27 -13.39 9.30
N GLY A 9 0.34 -12.74 8.59
CA GLY A 9 0.60 -11.51 7.82
C GLY A 9 -0.12 -10.24 8.29
N ALA A 10 -1.12 -10.34 9.17
CA ALA A 10 -1.90 -9.20 9.64
C ALA A 10 -1.23 -8.54 10.86
N LYS A 11 -0.71 -7.33 10.65
CA LYS A 11 -0.02 -6.56 11.69
C LYS A 11 -0.93 -5.42 12.20
N PRO A 12 -0.86 -5.06 13.49
CA PRO A 12 -1.52 -3.85 13.98
C PRO A 12 -1.02 -2.62 13.22
N LEU A 13 -1.89 -1.63 13.10
CA LEU A 13 -1.52 -0.33 12.53
C LEU A 13 -0.67 0.45 13.54
N SER A 14 0.20 1.32 13.04
CA SER A 14 0.79 2.36 13.88
C SER A 14 -0.27 3.43 14.21
N VAL A 15 -0.06 4.20 15.28
CA VAL A 15 -0.97 5.30 15.68
C VAL A 15 -1.26 6.27 14.52
N GLY A 16 -0.26 6.59 13.69
CA GLY A 16 -0.46 7.44 12.52
C GLY A 16 -1.32 6.77 11.43
N GLN A 17 -1.16 5.46 11.24
CA GLN A 17 -1.99 4.70 10.30
C GLN A 17 -3.43 4.55 10.79
N GLU A 18 -3.66 4.39 12.10
CA GLU A 18 -5.01 4.38 12.69
C GLU A 18 -5.72 5.72 12.51
N GLY A 19 -5.00 6.83 12.69
CA GLY A 19 -5.55 8.16 12.42
C GLY A 19 -6.00 8.33 10.96
N LEU A 20 -5.15 7.93 10.00
CA LEU A 20 -5.50 7.96 8.58
C LEU A 20 -6.65 7.00 8.24
N TRP A 21 -6.71 5.84 8.88
CA TRP A 21 -7.81 4.89 8.72
C TRP A 21 -9.14 5.49 9.17
N LEU A 22 -9.19 6.12 10.35
CA LEU A 22 -10.39 6.80 10.84
C LEU A 22 -10.85 7.90 9.88
N LEU A 23 -9.91 8.69 9.35
CA LEU A 23 -10.20 9.75 8.40
C LEU A 23 -10.77 9.21 7.07
N HIS A 24 -10.28 8.05 6.61
CA HIS A 24 -10.83 7.35 5.46
C HIS A 24 -12.27 6.89 5.72
N GLU A 25 -12.53 6.24 6.87
CA GLU A 25 -13.87 5.76 7.24
C GLU A 25 -14.90 6.90 7.35
N LEU A 26 -14.49 8.06 7.86
CA LEU A 26 -15.36 9.23 7.97
C LEU A 26 -15.69 9.87 6.61
N ALA A 27 -14.81 9.74 5.61
CA ALA A 27 -15.00 10.32 4.28
C ALA A 27 -14.37 9.44 3.17
N PRO A 28 -15.01 8.31 2.78
CA PRO A 28 -14.40 7.28 1.92
C PRO A 28 -14.04 7.71 0.49
N GLY A 29 -14.49 8.89 0.05
CA GLY A 29 -14.15 9.48 -1.26
C GLY A 29 -13.18 10.66 -1.21
N SER A 30 -12.70 11.03 -0.02
CA SER A 30 -11.83 12.19 0.15
C SER A 30 -10.43 11.94 -0.40
N ALA A 31 -9.95 12.85 -1.25
CA ALA A 31 -8.57 12.83 -1.76
C ALA A 31 -7.59 13.61 -0.87
N THR A 32 -8.02 14.13 0.27
CA THR A 32 -7.26 15.08 1.11
C THR A 32 -5.90 14.56 1.55
N TYR A 33 -5.77 13.24 1.74
CA TYR A 33 -4.53 12.59 2.17
C TYR A 33 -3.73 11.93 1.04
N ASN A 34 -4.07 12.24 -0.22
CA ASN A 34 -3.25 11.83 -1.36
C ASN A 34 -2.04 12.74 -1.50
N LEU A 35 -0.85 12.15 -1.52
CA LEU A 35 0.39 12.87 -1.86
C LEU A 35 0.69 12.66 -3.35
N ALA A 36 0.66 13.74 -4.12
CA ALA A 36 0.98 13.74 -5.55
C ALA A 36 2.17 14.66 -5.83
N GLY A 37 3.05 14.22 -6.73
CA GLY A 37 4.21 14.98 -7.18
C GLY A 37 4.61 14.58 -8.60
N GLY A 38 5.34 15.46 -9.28
CA GLY A 38 5.83 15.23 -10.63
C GLY A 38 7.28 15.70 -10.78
N VAL A 39 8.04 15.01 -11.62
CA VAL A 39 9.43 15.36 -11.95
C VAL A 39 9.55 15.44 -13.46
N ARG A 40 10.17 16.52 -13.96
CA ARG A 40 10.55 16.64 -15.36
C ARG A 40 11.90 15.95 -15.58
N MET A 41 11.96 15.04 -16.54
CA MET A 41 13.16 14.29 -16.90
C MET A 41 13.48 14.53 -18.37
N GLU A 42 14.71 14.92 -18.65
CA GLU A 42 15.18 15.25 -20.00
C GLU A 42 16.52 14.53 -20.25
N PRO A 43 16.63 13.72 -21.32
CA PRO A 43 15.56 13.33 -22.25
C PRO A 43 14.45 12.52 -21.56
N ALA A 44 13.28 12.42 -22.20
CA ALA A 44 12.18 11.62 -21.68
C ALA A 44 12.63 10.16 -21.52
N PRO A 45 12.34 9.52 -20.36
CA PRO A 45 12.74 8.14 -20.12
C PRO A 45 11.92 7.18 -20.99
N ASP A 46 12.54 6.04 -21.33
CA ASP A 46 11.85 4.91 -21.96
C ASP A 46 10.73 4.39 -21.02
N PRO A 47 9.46 4.37 -21.47
CA PRO A 47 8.32 3.88 -20.67
C PRO A 47 8.51 2.45 -20.14
N GLU A 48 9.14 1.55 -20.91
CA GLU A 48 9.35 0.16 -20.50
C GLU A 48 10.38 0.06 -19.36
N VAL A 49 11.40 0.92 -19.40
CA VAL A 49 12.39 1.02 -18.33
C VAL A 49 11.75 1.58 -17.06
N LEU A 50 10.91 2.61 -17.18
CA LEU A 50 10.15 3.14 -16.05
C LEU A 50 9.21 2.08 -15.44
N ALA A 51 8.49 1.34 -16.27
CA ALA A 51 7.59 0.28 -15.80
C ALA A 51 8.36 -0.81 -15.05
N ARG A 52 9.53 -1.21 -15.56
CA ARG A 52 10.41 -2.17 -14.87
C ARG A 52 10.94 -1.61 -13.55
N ALA A 53 11.33 -0.34 -13.50
CA ALA A 53 11.79 0.31 -12.28
C ALA A 53 10.66 0.40 -11.22
N ALA A 54 9.44 0.74 -11.63
CA ALA A 54 8.27 0.75 -10.75
C ALA A 54 7.99 -0.64 -10.18
N ARG A 55 8.00 -1.69 -11.02
CA ARG A 55 7.88 -3.09 -10.56
C ARG A 55 8.98 -3.45 -9.55
N ALA A 56 10.23 -3.10 -9.84
CA ALA A 56 11.34 -3.34 -8.91
C ALA A 56 11.15 -2.62 -7.56
N LEU A 57 10.63 -1.39 -7.55
CA LEU A 57 10.30 -0.68 -6.32
C LEU A 57 9.20 -1.38 -5.53
N THR A 58 8.13 -1.84 -6.18
CA THR A 58 7.07 -2.59 -5.50
C THR A 58 7.54 -3.93 -4.94
N GLY A 59 8.45 -4.62 -5.65
CA GLY A 59 9.09 -5.85 -5.14
C GLY A 59 9.97 -5.58 -3.92
N ARG A 60 10.80 -4.53 -3.97
CA ARG A 60 11.74 -4.17 -2.90
C ARG A 60 11.05 -3.61 -1.64
N HIS A 61 9.92 -2.93 -1.79
CA HIS A 61 9.29 -2.16 -0.69
C HIS A 61 7.95 -2.75 -0.24
N PRO A 62 7.92 -3.49 0.89
CA PRO A 62 6.69 -4.04 1.48
C PRO A 62 5.53 -3.06 1.66
N MET A 63 5.84 -1.79 1.98
CA MET A 63 4.81 -0.78 2.23
C MET A 63 3.99 -0.46 0.95
N LEU A 64 4.61 -0.54 -0.22
CA LEU A 64 3.91 -0.35 -1.51
C LEU A 64 3.00 -1.52 -1.88
N ARG A 65 3.12 -2.64 -1.17
CA ARG A 65 2.27 -3.84 -1.30
C ARG A 65 1.32 -4.03 -0.11
N SER A 66 1.24 -3.03 0.77
CA SER A 66 0.39 -3.12 1.95
C SER A 66 -1.06 -2.80 1.62
N VAL A 67 -1.97 -3.59 2.20
CA VAL A 67 -3.42 -3.35 2.19
C VAL A 67 -3.94 -3.26 3.62
N TYR A 68 -4.99 -2.48 3.80
CA TYR A 68 -5.65 -2.30 5.09
C TYR A 68 -6.98 -3.04 5.06
N VAL A 69 -7.21 -3.87 6.07
CA VAL A 69 -8.41 -4.71 6.21
C VAL A 69 -8.94 -4.61 7.62
N VAL A 70 -10.23 -4.88 7.82
CA VAL A 70 -10.80 -5.08 9.15
C VAL A 70 -10.75 -6.57 9.48
N ALA A 71 -10.09 -6.93 10.58
CA ALA A 71 -10.06 -8.29 11.12
C ALA A 71 -10.33 -8.24 12.62
N ASP A 72 -11.24 -9.09 13.10
CA ASP A 72 -11.67 -9.14 14.50
C ASP A 72 -12.14 -7.77 15.04
N GLY A 73 -12.86 -7.01 14.20
CA GLY A 73 -13.37 -5.68 14.54
C GLY A 73 -12.30 -4.57 14.62
N SER A 74 -11.05 -4.86 14.25
CA SER A 74 -9.96 -3.87 14.29
C SER A 74 -9.26 -3.74 12.93
N PRO A 75 -8.81 -2.55 12.53
CA PRO A 75 -8.03 -2.39 11.31
C PRO A 75 -6.65 -3.03 11.47
N ARG A 76 -6.23 -3.77 10.45
CA ARG A 76 -4.94 -4.45 10.34
C ARG A 76 -4.31 -4.13 9.00
N ARG A 77 -2.97 -4.17 8.96
CA ARG A 77 -2.20 -4.11 7.72
C ARG A 77 -1.78 -5.51 7.31
N VAL A 78 -2.06 -5.89 6.07
CA VAL A 78 -1.59 -7.11 5.45
C VAL A 78 -0.66 -6.75 4.29
N GLU A 79 0.42 -7.49 4.12
CA GLU A 79 1.30 -7.36 2.96
C GLU A 79 0.91 -8.37 1.88
N LYS A 80 0.73 -7.91 0.63
CA LYS A 80 0.55 -8.79 -0.52
C LYS A 80 1.90 -9.32 -0.99
N ALA A 81 1.97 -10.56 -1.49
CA ALA A 81 3.18 -11.08 -2.12
C ALA A 81 3.67 -10.18 -3.28
N PRO A 82 4.99 -10.14 -3.58
CA PRO A 82 5.48 -9.47 -4.77
C PRO A 82 4.84 -10.09 -6.03
N GLY A 83 4.48 -9.23 -7.00
CA GLY A 83 3.92 -9.61 -8.29
C GLY A 83 4.94 -9.58 -9.42
#